data_AF-A0A9E1L8G2-F1
#
_entry.id   AF-A0A9E1L8G2-F1
#
_cell.length_a   1.000
_cell.length_b   1.000
_cell.length_c   1.000
_cell.angle_alpha   90.00
_cell.angle_beta   90.00
_cell.angle_gamma   90.00
#
_symmetry.space_group_name_H-M   'P 1'
#
loop_
_entity.id
_entity.type
_entity.pdbx_description
1 polymer ?
#
loop_
_entity_poly.entity_id
_entity_poly.type
_entity_poly.pdbx_seq_one_letter_code
_entity_poly.pdbx_strand_id
1 'polypeptide(L)'
;MNKIFIILLSFSFVLGQHFNRKIDESTSNSYYSSTTLSKELSSIISISTLAGSGVSGSDDGTGTAASFGYIEGVSIDSKGNIFVAGTGNNLIRKITPEGVVTTFA
;
A
#
# COMPACT_ATOMS: atom_id res chain seq x y z
N MET A 1 -13.52 0.21 -14.66
CA MET A 1 -14.08 -0.06 -13.31
C MET A 1 -14.00 -1.57 -13.09
N ASN A 2 -13.60 -2.00 -11.89
CA ASN A 2 -13.28 -3.37 -11.45
C ASN A 2 -11.87 -3.88 -11.82
N LYS A 3 -10.95 -3.82 -10.85
CA LYS A 3 -9.74 -4.64 -10.84
C LYS A 3 -9.92 -5.71 -9.75
N ILE A 4 -10.05 -6.95 -10.20
CA ILE A 4 -9.99 -8.17 -9.41
C ILE A 4 -8.57 -8.29 -8.84
N PHE A 5 -8.43 -8.43 -7.52
CA PHE A 5 -7.17 -8.78 -6.86
C PHE A 5 -7.29 -10.23 -6.38
N ILE A 6 -6.61 -11.14 -7.07
CA ILE A 6 -6.39 -12.52 -6.60
C ILE A 6 -5.17 -12.46 -5.68
N ILE A 7 -5.37 -12.66 -4.37
CA ILE A 7 -4.28 -12.80 -3.40
C ILE A 7 -4.06 -14.30 -3.16
N LEU A 8 -2.94 -14.83 -3.65
CA LEU A 8 -2.44 -16.15 -3.28
C LEU A 8 -1.85 -16.06 -1.86
N LEU A 9 -2.57 -16.59 -0.86
CA LEU A 9 -2.02 -16.79 0.48
C LEU A 9 -1.42 -18.21 0.56
N SER A 10 -0.09 -18.30 0.64
CA SER A 10 0.60 -19.51 1.08
C SER A 10 0.28 -19.76 2.55
N PHE A 11 -0.62 -20.71 2.82
CA PHE A 11 -1.09 -21.07 4.16
C PHE A 11 -0.09 -22.03 4.81
N SER A 12 0.82 -21.53 5.66
CA SER A 12 1.57 -22.40 6.58
C SER A 12 0.68 -22.71 7.78
N PHE A 13 0.22 -23.96 7.86
CA PHE A 13 -0.64 -24.49 8.92
C PHE A 13 0.13 -24.57 10.25
N VAL A 14 -0.20 -23.73 11.23
CA VAL A 14 0.21 -23.93 12.62
C VAL A 14 -0.88 -24.77 13.29
N LEU A 15 -0.55 -26.02 13.64
CA LEU A 15 -1.49 -26.98 14.26
C LEU A 15 -2.09 -26.40 15.55
N GLY A 16 -3.42 -26.45 15.67
CA GLY A 16 -4.11 -26.36 16.97
C GLY A 16 -5.14 -25.23 17.14
N GLN A 17 -5.30 -24.31 16.18
CA GLN A 17 -6.27 -23.22 16.31
C GLN A 17 -7.54 -23.49 15.48
N HIS A 18 -8.69 -23.62 16.17
CA HIS A 18 -10.01 -23.67 15.51
C HIS A 18 -10.38 -22.26 15.03
N PHE A 19 -10.27 -22.03 13.73
CA PHE A 19 -10.73 -20.79 13.09
C PHE A 19 -12.22 -20.85 12.80
N ASN A 20 -12.98 -19.90 13.34
CA ASN A 20 -14.38 -19.74 12.97
C ASN A 20 -14.48 -18.80 11.74
N ARG A 21 -15.03 -19.33 10.64
CA ARG A 21 -15.40 -18.54 9.46
C ARG A 21 -16.56 -17.63 9.84
N LYS A 22 -16.35 -16.31 9.82
CA LYS A 22 -17.42 -15.32 9.91
C LYS A 22 -17.80 -14.90 8.49
N ILE A 23 -19.08 -15.00 8.17
CA ILE A 23 -19.66 -14.50 6.92
C ILE A 23 -20.26 -13.14 7.24
N ASP A 24 -19.83 -12.11 6.54
CA ASP A 24 -20.55 -10.85 6.49
C ASP A 24 -21.61 -10.94 5.38
N GLU A 25 -22.86 -11.17 5.78
CA GLU A 25 -23.99 -11.35 4.88
C GLU A 25 -24.31 -10.07 4.08
N SER A 26 -23.80 -8.90 4.49
CA SER A 26 -24.01 -7.64 3.77
C SER A 26 -23.06 -7.45 2.59
N THR A 27 -21.92 -8.13 2.60
CA THR A 27 -20.87 -7.98 1.57
C THR A 27 -20.52 -9.28 0.85
N SER A 28 -21.12 -10.41 1.23
CA SER A 28 -20.75 -11.77 0.77
C SER A 28 -19.28 -12.13 1.04
N ASN A 29 -18.60 -11.42 1.94
CA ASN A 29 -17.21 -11.68 2.29
C ASN A 29 -17.10 -12.62 3.49
N SER A 30 -16.19 -13.59 3.39
CA SER A 30 -15.85 -14.49 4.50
C SER A 30 -14.49 -14.14 5.09
N TYR A 31 -14.44 -13.88 6.40
CA TYR A 31 -13.21 -13.64 7.14
C TYR A 31 -12.96 -14.74 8.18
N TYR A 32 -11.70 -15.09 8.40
CA TYR A 32 -11.29 -16.00 9.48
C TYR A 32 -10.99 -15.17 10.74
N SER A 33 -11.69 -15.45 11.84
CA SER A 33 -11.55 -14.69 13.10
C SER A 33 -11.06 -15.59 14.23
N SER A 34 -9.85 -15.32 14.72
CA SER A 34 -9.35 -15.78 16.03
C SER A 34 -8.74 -14.58 16.76
N THR A 35 -9.06 -14.40 18.04
CA THR A 35 -8.72 -13.20 18.84
C THR A 35 -7.22 -13.03 19.09
N THR A 36 -6.44 -14.11 19.02
CA THR A 36 -4.97 -14.06 19.14
C THR A 36 -4.29 -13.83 17.79
N LEU A 37 -4.92 -14.30 16.70
CA LEU A 37 -4.43 -14.10 15.33
C LEU A 37 -4.74 -12.71 14.79
N SER A 38 -5.81 -12.03 15.22
CA SER A 38 -6.11 -10.68 14.75
C SER A 38 -5.00 -9.68 15.07
N LYS A 39 -4.38 -9.77 16.25
CA LYS A 39 -3.28 -8.87 16.65
C LYS A 39 -1.97 -9.16 15.89
N GLU A 40 -1.66 -10.43 15.66
CA GLU A 40 -0.49 -10.87 14.87
C GLU A 40 -0.70 -10.59 13.37
N LEU A 41 -1.88 -10.87 12.80
CA LEU A 41 -2.22 -10.52 11.42
C LEU A 41 -2.27 -9.01 11.17
N SER A 42 -2.66 -8.19 12.16
CA SER A 42 -2.54 -6.72 12.05
C SER A 42 -1.09 -6.24 11.97
N SER A 43 -0.14 -6.99 12.54
CA SER A 43 1.30 -6.74 12.40
C SER A 43 1.84 -7.24 11.04
N ILE A 44 1.26 -8.32 10.50
CA ILE A 44 1.64 -8.91 9.21
C ILE A 44 1.06 -8.11 8.02
N ILE A 45 -0.02 -7.35 8.21
CA ILE A 45 -0.71 -6.56 7.17
C ILE A 45 -0.85 -5.09 7.61
N SER A 46 0.26 -4.47 8.03
CA SER A 46 0.29 -3.02 8.27
C SER A 46 0.41 -2.28 6.94
N ILE A 47 -0.62 -1.50 6.59
CA ILE A 47 -0.57 -0.57 5.45
C ILE A 47 -0.29 0.82 6.00
N SER A 48 0.76 1.46 5.51
CA SER A 48 1.09 2.84 5.85
C SER A 48 1.36 3.65 4.60
N THR A 49 1.09 4.94 4.67
CA THR A 49 1.40 5.89 3.59
C THR A 49 2.87 6.25 3.68
N LEU A 50 3.64 5.91 2.63
CA LEU A 50 5.05 6.29 2.54
C LEU A 50 5.24 7.77 2.19
N ALA A 51 4.46 8.30 1.25
CA ALA A 51 4.50 9.69 0.81
C ALA A 51 3.18 10.14 0.19
N GLY A 52 2.90 11.45 0.26
CA GLY A 52 1.73 12.09 -0.34
C GLY A 52 0.77 12.70 0.68
N SER A 53 0.39 13.95 0.46
CA SER A 53 -0.55 14.71 1.27
C SER A 53 -2.03 14.37 0.99
N GLY A 54 -2.30 13.67 -0.12
CA GLY A 54 -3.66 13.47 -0.65
C GLY A 54 -4.22 14.68 -1.42
N VAL A 55 -3.46 15.77 -1.50
CA VAL A 55 -3.80 16.96 -2.31
C VAL A 55 -2.97 16.95 -3.59
N SER A 56 -3.59 17.30 -4.72
CA SER A 56 -2.89 17.42 -6.00
C SER A 56 -1.86 18.55 -5.96
N GLY A 57 -0.61 18.27 -6.32
CA GLY A 57 0.47 19.25 -6.31
C GLY A 57 1.81 18.69 -6.78
N SER A 58 2.90 19.41 -6.54
CA SER A 58 4.25 18.99 -6.93
C SER A 58 5.30 19.26 -5.85
N ASP A 59 4.87 19.48 -4.61
CA ASP A 59 5.78 19.84 -3.53
C ASP A 59 6.68 18.67 -3.18
N ASP A 60 7.98 18.92 -3.13
CA ASP A 60 8.96 18.04 -2.53
C ASP A 60 8.82 18.08 -1.00
N GLY A 61 9.24 17.00 -0.34
CA GLY A 61 9.09 16.87 1.11
C GLY A 61 9.14 15.42 1.57
N THR A 62 9.01 15.20 2.87
CA THR A 62 9.01 13.86 3.46
C THR A 62 7.60 13.45 3.86
N GLY A 63 7.19 12.22 3.51
CA GLY A 63 5.91 11.68 3.90
C GLY A 63 4.74 12.50 3.36
N THR A 64 3.86 12.94 4.25
CA THR A 64 2.66 13.72 3.91
C THR A 64 2.93 15.18 3.57
N ALA A 65 4.17 15.68 3.72
CA ALA A 65 4.55 17.01 3.27
C ALA A 65 4.72 17.09 1.75
N ALA A 66 4.95 15.95 1.08
CA ALA A 66 5.03 15.90 -0.37
C ALA A 66 3.64 15.85 -1.01
N SER A 67 3.49 16.46 -2.18
CA SER A 67 2.26 16.39 -2.99
C SER A 67 2.57 15.87 -4.39
N PHE A 68 1.59 15.17 -4.98
CA PHE A 68 1.71 14.58 -6.31
C PHE A 68 0.55 15.01 -7.19
N GLY A 69 0.84 15.26 -8.47
CA GLY A 69 -0.17 15.55 -9.47
C GLY A 69 -0.74 14.25 -10.03
N TYR A 70 -1.33 14.31 -11.22
CA TYR A 70 -1.80 13.11 -11.90
C TYR A 70 -0.62 12.20 -12.26
N ILE A 71 -0.48 11.07 -11.56
CA ILE A 71 0.56 10.04 -11.79
C ILE A 71 0.03 8.98 -12.75
N GLU A 72 0.84 8.57 -13.73
CA GLU A 72 0.50 7.53 -14.70
C GLU A 72 1.47 6.33 -14.67
N GLY A 73 2.71 6.53 -14.21
CA GLY A 73 3.74 5.51 -14.20
C GLY A 73 4.43 5.38 -12.84
N VAL A 74 4.82 4.15 -12.50
CA VAL A 74 5.63 3.84 -11.32
C VAL A 74 6.69 2.78 -11.65
N SER A 75 7.91 2.96 -11.13
CA SER A 75 9.01 1.99 -11.21
C SER A 75 9.81 2.00 -9.91
N ILE A 76 10.59 0.95 -9.66
CA ILE A 76 11.41 0.79 -8.46
C ILE A 76 12.83 0.38 -8.88
N ASP A 77 13.86 1.02 -8.32
CA ASP A 77 15.25 0.65 -8.54
C ASP A 77 15.74 -0.46 -7.58
N SER A 78 16.97 -0.94 -7.78
CA SER A 78 17.57 -1.99 -6.94
C SER A 78 17.86 -1.56 -5.48
N LYS A 79 17.75 -0.27 -5.17
CA LYS A 79 17.91 0.29 -3.82
C LYS A 79 16.55 0.53 -3.15
N GLY A 80 15.45 0.21 -3.81
CA GLY A 80 14.10 0.42 -3.31
C GLY A 80 13.59 1.86 -3.47
N ASN A 81 14.26 2.72 -4.24
CA ASN A 81 13.70 4.02 -4.56
C ASN A 81 12.56 3.86 -5.55
N ILE A 82 11.44 4.54 -5.28
CA ILE A 82 10.28 4.55 -6.16
C ILE A 82 10.35 5.79 -7.04
N PHE A 83 10.17 5.61 -8.34
CA PHE A 83 10.06 6.69 -9.31
C PHE A 83 8.62 6.75 -9.81
N VAL A 84 7.99 7.90 -9.67
CA VAL A 84 6.64 8.14 -10.18
C VAL A 84 6.68 9.21 -11.27
N ALA A 85 6.05 8.94 -12.40
CA ALA A 85 5.94 9.86 -13.51
C ALA A 85 4.48 10.30 -13.67
N GLY A 86 4.26 11.60 -13.77
CA GLY A 86 2.93 12.16 -13.90
C GLY A 86 2.80 13.15 -15.04
N THR A 87 1.65 13.13 -15.72
CA THR A 87 1.33 14.06 -16.82
C THR A 87 0.78 15.40 -16.30
N GLY A 88 0.35 15.47 -15.05
CA GLY A 88 -0.20 16.71 -14.48
C GLY A 88 0.84 17.84 -14.37
N ASN A 89 2.11 17.49 -14.13
CA ASN A 89 3.21 18.45 -13.97
C ASN A 89 4.44 18.13 -14.83
N ASN A 90 4.39 17.06 -15.66
CA ASN A 90 5.51 16.56 -16.47
C ASN A 90 6.79 16.28 -15.66
N LEU A 91 6.64 15.89 -14.39
CA LEU A 91 7.76 15.59 -13.50
C LEU A 91 7.93 14.09 -13.30
N ILE A 92 9.17 13.67 -13.16
CA ILE A 92 9.55 12.40 -12.55
C ILE A 92 9.94 12.69 -11.10
N ARG A 93 9.25 12.06 -10.15
CA ARG A 93 9.50 12.22 -8.72
C ARG A 93 10.18 10.97 -8.19
N LYS A 94 11.26 11.14 -7.44
CA LYS A 94 11.96 10.06 -6.73
C LYS A 94 11.55 10.06 -5.26
N ILE A 95 11.20 8.89 -4.74
CA ILE A 95 10.81 8.63 -3.37
C ILE A 95 11.80 7.60 -2.79
N THR A 96 12.45 7.94 -1.68
CA THR A 96 13.34 7.01 -0.94
C THR A 96 12.54 6.05 -0.05
N PRO A 97 13.13 4.93 0.42
CA PRO A 97 12.50 4.07 1.43
C PRO A 97 12.12 4.79 2.72
N GLU A 98 12.79 5.90 3.04
CA GLU A 98 12.50 6.77 4.19
C GLU A 98 11.37 7.78 3.90
N GLY A 99 10.77 7.74 2.71
CA GLY A 99 9.64 8.59 2.32
C GLY A 99 10.03 10.01 1.91
N VAL A 100 11.32 10.29 1.66
CA VAL A 100 11.76 11.59 1.14
C VAL A 100 11.47 11.66 -0.36
N VAL A 101 10.73 12.68 -0.78
CA VAL A 101 10.35 12.96 -2.17
C VAL A 101 11.17 14.12 -2.71
N THR A 102 11.75 13.92 -3.89
CA THR A 102 12.49 14.94 -4.65
C THR A 102 12.11 14.89 -6.13
N THR A 103 12.18 16.04 -6.81
CA THR A 103 12.07 16.09 -8.27
C THR A 103 13.35 15.53 -8.90
N PHE A 104 13.20 14.52 -9.73
CA PHE A 104 14.30 13.84 -10.41
C PHE A 104 14.55 14.40 -11.81
N ALA A 105 13.47 14.67 -12.55
CA ALA A 105 13.49 15.25 -13.89
C ALA A 105 12.19 16.02 -14.15
#